data_AF-A0A965LH90-F1
#
_entry.id   AF-A0A965LH90-F1
#
_cell.length_a   1.000
_cell.length_b   1.000
_cell.length_c   1.000
_cell.angle_alpha   90.00
_cell.angle_beta   90.00
_cell.angle_gamma   90.00
#
_symmetry.space_group_name_H-M   'P 1'
#
loop_
_entity.id
_entity.type
_entity.pdbx_description
1 polymer ?
#
loop_
_entity_poly.entity_id
_entity_poly.type
_entity_poly.pdbx_seq_one_letter_code
_entity_poly.pdbx_strand_id
1 'polypeptide(L)' 'MTGKFRVFVTDGVSPSGVDVLKSCPQIEVIESPTLKEKELLEKLKGCDALIVRSQTQVSKVILQGCP' A
#
# COMPACT_ATOMS: atom_id res chain seq x y z
N MET A 1 1.78 -22.97 2.48
CA MET A 1 1.83 -21.89 1.46
C MET A 1 1.83 -20.57 2.21
N THR A 2 2.96 -19.92 2.40
CA THR A 2 3.02 -18.61 3.08
C THR A 2 3.25 -17.56 2.01
N GLY A 3 2.17 -17.15 1.33
CA GLY A 3 2.21 -15.97 0.47
C GLY A 3 2.38 -14.76 1.37
N LYS A 4 3.51 -14.05 1.25
CA LYS A 4 3.68 -12.76 1.90
C LYS A 4 2.90 -11.72 1.10
N PHE A 5 1.82 -11.20 1.66
CA PHE A 5 1.06 -10.11 1.06
C PHE A 5 1.81 -8.80 1.23
N ARG A 6 2.13 -8.15 0.12
CA ARG A 6 2.79 -6.84 0.13
C ARG A 6 1.74 -5.74 0.22
N VAL A 7 1.73 -5.05 1.35
CA VAL A 7 0.77 -3.99 1.63
C VAL A 7 1.51 -2.65 1.57
N PHE A 8 1.16 -1.85 0.56
CA PHE A 8 1.70 -0.51 0.40
C PHE A 8 0.88 0.48 1.21
N VAL A 9 1.53 1.27 2.06
CA VAL A 9 0.89 2.23 2.96
C VAL A 9 1.43 3.62 2.65
N THR A 10 0.54 4.54 2.30
CA THR A 10 0.88 5.95 2.04
C THR A 10 -0.06 6.88 2.79
N ASP A 11 0.20 8.19 2.74
CA ASP A 11 -0.65 9.23 3.37
C ASP A 11 -0.55 9.31 4.92
N GLY A 12 0.53 8.78 5.48
CA GLY A 12 0.79 8.84 6.92
C GLY A 12 -0.29 8.14 7.73
N VAL A 13 -0.62 6.90 7.37
CA VAL A 13 -1.50 6.04 8.18
C VAL A 13 -0.92 5.93 9.61
N SER A 14 -1.81 5.90 10.59
CA SER A 14 -1.40 5.85 12.00
C SER A 14 -0.51 4.63 12.26
N PRO A 15 0.59 4.79 13.02
CA PRO A 15 1.52 3.70 13.32
C PRO A 15 0.81 2.50 13.95
N SER A 16 -0.21 2.73 14.80
CA SER A 16 -1.02 1.67 15.39
C SER A 16 -1.69 0.73 14.37
N GLY A 17 -2.08 1.22 13.19
CA GLY A 17 -2.62 0.38 12.13
C GLY A 17 -1.53 -0.41 11.40
N VAL A 18 -0.37 0.22 11.21
CA VAL A 18 0.80 -0.42 10.60
C VAL A 18 1.39 -1.50 11.51
N ASP A 19 1.45 -1.27 12.83
CA ASP A 19 1.94 -2.24 13.81
C ASP A 19 1.12 -3.54 13.78
N VAL A 20 -0.20 -3.44 13.65
CA VAL A 20 -1.08 -4.62 13.51
C VAL A 20 -0.73 -5.41 12.24
N LEU A 21 -0.50 -4.72 11.13
CA LEU A 21 -0.12 -5.36 9.87
C LEU A 21 1.30 -5.97 9.94
N LYS A 22 2.26 -5.28 10.57
CA LYS A 22 3.62 -5.79 10.81
C LYS A 22 3.64 -6.96 11.79
N SER A 23 2.70 -7.03 12.73
CA SER A 23 2.51 -8.18 13.61
C SER A 23 2.04 -9.43 12.87
N CYS A 24 1.49 -9.30 11.65
CA CYS A 24 1.12 -10.45 10.84
C CYS A 24 2.35 -10.99 10.08
N PRO A 25 2.80 -12.23 10.33
CA PRO A 25 3.97 -12.81 9.65
C PRO A 25 3.75 -13.09 8.15
N GLN A 26 2.52 -12.95 7.68
CA GLN A 26 2.13 -13.11 6.28
C GLN A 26 2.07 -11.77 5.55
N ILE A 27 2.32 -10.64 6.20
CA ILE A 27 2.15 -9.31 5.63
C ILE A 27 3.49 -8.56 5.65
N GLU A 28 3.87 -8.02 4.50
CA GLU A 28 5.03 -7.16 4.33
C GLU A 28 4.54 -5.73 4.11
N VAL A 29 4.69 -4.89 5.14
CA VAL A 29 4.22 -3.51 5.10
C VAL A 29 5.29 -2.59 4.56
N ILE A 30 4.98 -1.87 3.49
CA ILE A 30 5.86 -0.88 2.85
C ILE A 30 5.25 0.49 3.06
N GLU A 31 5.83 1.28 3.97
CA GLU A 31 5.41 2.65 4.21
C GLU A 31 6.15 3.60 3.27
N SER A 32 5.43 4.54 2.66
CA SER A 32 6.01 5.60 1.83
C SER A 32 5.25 6.91 1.99
N PRO A 33 5.92 8.07 1.85
CA PRO A 33 5.27 9.37 1.90
C PRO A 33 4.25 9.53 0.76
N THR A 34 3.52 10.65 0.73
CA THR A 34 2.59 10.97 -0.34
C THR A 34 3.32 11.00 -1.69
N LEU A 35 2.96 10.07 -2.57
CA LEU A 35 3.55 9.93 -3.91
C LEU A 35 2.58 10.45 -4.96
N LYS A 36 3.12 10.87 -6.11
CA LYS A 36 2.30 11.19 -7.29
C LYS A 36 1.73 9.90 -7.90
N GLU A 37 0.59 9.99 -8.57
CA GLU A 37 -0.09 8.84 -9.21
C GLU A 37 0.85 7.94 -10.03
N LYS A 38 1.78 8.50 -10.79
CA LYS A 38 2.75 7.72 -11.59
C LYS A 38 3.69 6.88 -10.72
N GLU A 39 4.29 7.50 -9.71
CA GLU A 39 5.21 6.82 -8.78
C GLU A 39 4.46 5.79 -7.93
N LEU A 40 3.24 6.12 -7.52
CA LEU A 40 2.37 5.20 -6.80
C LEU A 40 2.09 3.95 -7.66
N LEU A 41 1.79 4.13 -8.95
CA LEU A 41 1.56 3.01 -9.86
C LEU A 41 2.79 2.11 -9.99
N GLU A 42 3.98 2.69 -10.08
CA GLU A 42 5.23 1.92 -10.14
C GLU A 42 5.52 1.17 -8.85
N LYS A 43 5.25 1.79 -7.69
CA LYS A 43 5.39 1.14 -6.38
C LYS A 43 4.34 0.07 -6.12
N LEU A 44 3.13 0.23 -6.68
CA LEU A 44 2.05 -0.74 -6.57
C LEU A 44 2.24 -1.98 -7.43
N LYS A 45 3.11 -1.93 -8.45
CA LYS A 45 3.45 -3.11 -9.24
C LYS A 45 4.06 -4.20 -8.35
N GLY A 46 3.28 -5.25 -8.11
CA GLY A 46 3.68 -6.37 -7.25
C GLY A 46 3.36 -6.17 -5.76
N CYS A 47 2.50 -5.20 -5.43
CA CYS A 47 1.81 -5.15 -4.14
C CYS A 47 0.41 -5.74 -4.28
N ASP A 48 -0.04 -6.45 -3.24
CA ASP A 48 -1.37 -7.07 -3.19
C ASP A 48 -2.42 -6.08 -2.65
N ALA A 49 -1.99 -5.08 -1.89
CA ALA A 49 -2.90 -4.09 -1.30
C ALA A 49 -2.29 -2.69 -1.24
N LEU A 50 -3.17 -1.69 -1.35
CA LEU A 50 -2.88 -0.27 -1.15
C LEU A 50 -3.71 0.27 0.00
N ILE A 51 -3.05 0.91 0.97
CA ILE A 51 -3.68 1.66 2.04
C ILE A 51 -3.33 3.13 1.86
N VAL A 52 -4.37 3.93 1.70
CA VAL A 52 -4.31 5.39 1.60
C VAL A 52 -5.17 6.01 2.70
N ARG A 53 -4.87 7.26 3.05
CA ARG A 53 -5.75 8.12 3.84
C ARG A 53 -6.31 9.21 2.91
N SER A 54 -7.10 10.15 3.43
CA SER A 54 -7.94 11.04 2.63
C SER A 54 -7.20 11.99 1.67
N GLN A 55 -5.87 12.11 1.73
CA GLN A 55 -5.10 12.96 0.83
C GLN A 55 -4.79 12.27 -0.51
N THR A 56 -4.77 10.94 -0.58
CA THR A 56 -4.43 10.22 -1.83
C THR A 56 -5.68 9.82 -2.58
N GLN A 57 -5.84 10.35 -3.80
CA GLN A 57 -6.98 10.06 -4.67
C GLN A 57 -6.77 8.73 -5.41
N VAL A 58 -7.60 7.73 -5.10
CA VAL A 58 -7.60 6.44 -5.81
C VAL A 58 -8.34 6.61 -7.14
N SER A 59 -7.60 7.08 -8.16
CA SER A 59 -8.09 7.19 -9.54
C SER A 59 -8.28 5.81 -10.18
N LYS A 60 -9.15 5.73 -11.20
CA LYS A 60 -9.40 4.51 -11.98
C LYS A 60 -8.11 3.89 -12.56
N VAL A 61 -7.14 4.74 -12.88
CA VAL A 61 -5.80 4.34 -13.36
C VAL A 61 -5.07 3.47 -12.33
N ILE A 62 -5.15 3.81 -11.04
CA ILE A 62 -4.53 3.06 -9.94
C ILE A 62 -5.20 1.69 -9.80
N LEU A 63 -6.54 1.65 -9.84
CA LEU A 63 -7.30 0.40 -9.75
C LEU A 63 -7.06 -0.51 -10.96
N GLN A 64 -6.95 0.05 -12.17
CA GLN A 64 -6.65 -0.74 -13.38
C GLN A 64 -5.17 -1.15 -13.48
N GLY A 65 -4.28 -0.51 -12.73
CA GLY A 65 -2.86 -0.85 -12.66
C GLY A 65 -2.54 -2.02 -11.72
N CYS A 66 -3.52 -2.49 -10.94
CA CYS A 66 -3.42 -3.68 -10.08
C CYS A 66 -4.01 -4.89 -10.85
N PRO A 67 -3.17 -5.76 -11.45
CA PRO A 67 -3.63 -7.01 -12.05
C PRO A 67 -4.02 -8.06 -11.01
#